data_AF-A0A920YGM2-F1
#
_entry.id   AF-A0A920YGM2-F1
#
_cell.length_a   1.000
_cell.length_b   1.000
_cell.length_c   1.000
_cell.angle_alpha   90.00
_cell.angle_beta   90.00
_cell.angle_gamma   90.00
#
_symmetry.space_group_name_H-M   'P 1'
#
loop_
_entity.id
_entity.type
_entity.pdbx_description
1 polymer ?
#
loop_
_entity_poly.entity_id
_entity_poly.type
_entity_poly.pdbx_seq_one_letter_code
_entity_poly.pdbx_strand_id
1 'polypeptide(L)'
;MAHSPRFLEETIAQARGAAVRAVTLLAKEELEATPIVASVNPLLCSNCGQCIEVCPYDARVPEPEKFYVQVIDVLCQGCGACVAVCPNKASQQKGFEVSQVYGMLDAVVEG
;
A
#
# COMPACT_ATOMS: atom_id res chain seq x y z
N MET A 1 9.86 -19.68 9.23
CA MET A 1 11.05 -18.86 8.94
C MET A 1 11.94 -18.83 10.17
N ALA A 2 13.26 -18.95 10.01
CA ALA A 2 14.24 -18.85 11.10
C ALA A 2 15.07 -17.57 10.90
N HIS A 3 15.29 -16.81 11.97
CA HIS A 3 15.98 -15.52 11.88
C HIS A 3 17.49 -15.67 11.61
N SER A 4 18.15 -16.65 12.23
CA SER A 4 19.53 -17.06 12.00
C SER A 4 19.84 -18.34 12.80
N PRO A 5 20.94 -19.05 12.55
CA PRO A 5 21.45 -20.05 13.50
C PRO A 5 21.70 -19.42 14.87
N ARG A 6 21.26 -20.07 15.94
CA ARG A 6 21.28 -19.59 17.34
C ARG A 6 21.38 -20.76 18.31
N PHE A 7 21.88 -20.51 19.52
CA PHE A 7 21.82 -21.47 20.61
C PHE A 7 20.39 -21.60 21.17
N LEU A 8 20.16 -22.66 21.95
CA LEU A 8 18.83 -22.96 22.51
C LEU A 8 18.28 -21.79 23.35
N GLU A 9 19.10 -21.22 24.23
CA GLU A 9 18.68 -20.13 25.12
C GLU A 9 18.30 -18.86 24.35
N GLU A 10 19.09 -18.51 23.33
CA GLU A 10 18.79 -17.39 22.44
C GLU A 10 17.47 -17.61 21.68
N THR A 11 17.22 -18.85 21.25
CA THR A 11 15.97 -19.23 20.57
C THR A 11 14.77 -19.07 21.50
N ILE A 12 14.88 -19.49 22.76
CA ILE A 12 13.83 -19.31 23.78
C ILE A 12 13.57 -17.82 24.02
N ALA A 13 14.63 -17.02 24.18
CA ALA A 13 14.51 -15.58 24.36
C ALA A 13 13.82 -14.91 23.16
N GLN A 14 14.23 -15.26 21.93
CA GLN A 14 13.65 -14.74 20.71
C GLN A 14 12.18 -15.13 20.54
N ALA A 15 11.83 -16.39 20.83
CA ALA A 15 10.46 -16.89 20.75
C ALA A 15 9.54 -16.12 21.71
N ARG A 16 9.99 -15.88 22.95
CA ARG A 16 9.26 -15.06 23.93
C ARG A 16 9.10 -13.61 23.43
N GLY A 17 10.16 -13.01 22.90
CA GLY A 17 10.10 -11.65 22.34
C GLY A 17 9.16 -11.54 21.13
N ALA A 18 9.13 -12.54 20.25
CA ALA A 18 8.19 -12.60 19.14
C ALA A 18 6.74 -12.74 19.62
N ALA A 19 6.48 -13.59 20.61
CA ALA A 19 5.16 -13.77 21.20
C ALA A 19 4.63 -12.46 21.82
N VAL A 20 5.45 -11.77 22.61
CA VAL A 20 5.06 -10.48 23.20
C VAL A 20 4.75 -9.44 22.13
N ARG A 21 5.55 -9.34 21.06
CA ARG A 21 5.24 -8.43 19.93
C ARG A 21 3.92 -8.77 19.26
N ALA A 22 3.61 -10.04 19.05
CA ALA A 22 2.31 -10.45 18.51
C ALA A 22 1.16 -10.04 19.45
N VAL A 23 1.30 -10.26 20.76
CA VAL A 23 0.30 -9.87 21.77
C VAL A 23 0.02 -8.36 21.74
N THR A 24 1.02 -7.51 21.50
CA THR A 24 0.80 -6.04 21.43
C THR A 24 -0.16 -5.61 20.31
N LEU A 25 -0.28 -6.40 19.25
CA LEU A 25 -1.24 -6.18 18.18
C LEU A 25 -2.57 -6.87 18.49
N LEU A 26 -2.53 -8.12 18.97
CA LEU A 26 -3.72 -8.93 19.25
C LEU A 26 -4.56 -8.40 20.42
N ALA A 27 -3.95 -7.66 21.35
CA ALA A 27 -4.64 -7.06 22.50
C ALA A 27 -5.43 -5.79 22.15
N LYS A 28 -5.26 -5.24 20.95
CA LYS A 28 -6.01 -4.06 20.50
C LYS A 28 -7.37 -4.49 19.95
N GLU A 29 -8.41 -3.75 20.28
CA GLU A 29 -9.76 -3.94 19.73
C GLU A 29 -9.81 -3.57 18.23
N GLU A 30 -9.06 -2.54 17.86
CA GLU A 30 -8.98 -2.02 16.48
C GLU A 30 -7.53 -1.73 16.09
N LEU A 31 -7.26 -1.82 14.78
CA LEU A 31 -5.97 -1.50 14.18
C LEU A 31 -6.14 -0.37 13.18
N GLU A 32 -5.27 0.63 13.26
CA GLU A 32 -5.19 1.69 12.26
C GLU A 32 -4.48 1.17 11.01
N ALA A 33 -5.16 1.24 9.86
CA ALA A 33 -4.57 0.94 8.58
C ALA A 33 -3.64 2.08 8.12
N THR A 34 -2.61 1.74 7.34
CA THR A 34 -1.72 2.74 6.77
C THR A 34 -2.48 3.66 5.82
N PRO A 35 -2.34 5.00 5.92
CA PRO A 35 -3.11 5.94 5.10
C PRO A 35 -2.63 6.02 3.65
N ILE A 36 -1.51 5.37 3.31
CA ILE A 36 -0.82 5.43 2.02
C ILE A 36 -1.49 4.46 1.03
N VAL A 37 -2.79 4.62 0.81
CA VAL A 37 -3.57 3.83 -0.15
C VAL A 37 -3.68 4.55 -1.48
N ALA A 38 -3.93 3.79 -2.54
CA ALA A 38 -4.23 4.35 -3.84
C ALA A 38 -5.70 4.80 -3.95
N SER A 39 -5.97 5.83 -4.75
CA SER A 39 -7.30 6.31 -5.10
C SER A 39 -7.45 6.41 -6.62
N VAL A 40 -8.69 6.58 -7.09
CA VAL A 40 -9.01 6.77 -8.51
C VAL A 40 -9.85 8.03 -8.67
N ASN A 41 -9.47 8.89 -9.61
CA ASN A 41 -10.31 9.96 -10.11
C ASN A 41 -11.28 9.40 -11.16
N PRO A 42 -12.60 9.33 -10.88
CA PRO A 42 -13.57 8.77 -11.80
C PRO A 42 -13.68 9.52 -13.13
N LEU A 43 -13.38 10.82 -13.14
CA LEU A 43 -13.47 11.66 -14.35
C LEU A 43 -12.35 11.40 -15.35
N LEU A 44 -11.22 10.82 -14.89
CA LEU A 44 -10.06 10.49 -15.74
C LEU A 44 -9.99 9.00 -16.06
N CYS A 45 -10.70 8.16 -15.31
CA CYS A 45 -10.64 6.72 -15.49
C CYS A 45 -11.40 6.33 -16.77
N SER A 46 -10.74 5.55 -17.65
CA SER A 46 -11.36 5.01 -18.87
C SER A 46 -11.75 3.54 -18.74
N ASN A 47 -11.72 3.00 -17.52
CA ASN A 47 -11.96 1.59 -17.23
C ASN A 47 -11.11 0.59 -18.08
N CYS A 48 -9.85 0.92 -18.37
CA CYS A 48 -8.98 0.10 -19.22
C CYS A 48 -8.43 -1.19 -18.59
N GLY A 49 -8.62 -1.39 -17.28
CA GLY A 49 -8.24 -2.62 -16.59
C GLY A 49 -6.75 -2.80 -16.22
N GLN A 50 -5.81 -2.04 -16.78
CA GLN A 50 -4.36 -2.23 -16.52
C GLN A 50 -3.98 -2.19 -15.04
N CYS A 51 -4.62 -1.31 -14.25
CA CYS A 51 -4.37 -1.22 -12.82
C CYS A 51 -4.81 -2.46 -12.03
N ILE A 52 -5.75 -3.25 -12.56
CA ILE A 52 -6.21 -4.52 -11.98
C ILE A 52 -5.12 -5.58 -12.19
N GLU A 53 -4.62 -5.71 -13.42
CA GLU A 53 -3.61 -6.72 -13.79
C GLU A 53 -2.29 -6.56 -13.00
N VAL A 54 -1.86 -5.33 -12.71
CA VAL A 54 -0.61 -5.07 -12.00
C VAL A 54 -0.73 -5.14 -10.47
N CYS A 55 -1.93 -5.27 -9.92
CA CYS A 55 -2.11 -5.27 -8.47
C CYS A 55 -1.89 -6.68 -7.90
N PRO A 56 -0.83 -6.93 -7.11
CA PRO A 56 -0.57 -8.28 -6.58
C PRO A 56 -1.41 -8.61 -5.33
N TYR A 57 -2.32 -7.72 -4.94
CA TYR A 57 -3.11 -7.81 -3.71
C TYR A 57 -4.62 -7.81 -3.98
N ASP A 58 -5.03 -7.87 -5.26
CA ASP A 58 -6.43 -7.83 -5.68
C ASP A 58 -7.22 -6.61 -5.13
N ALA A 59 -6.52 -5.51 -4.84
CA ALA A 59 -7.11 -4.30 -4.28
C ALA A 59 -7.86 -3.45 -5.32
N ARG A 60 -7.89 -3.87 -6.59
CA ARG A 60 -8.42 -3.13 -7.73
C ARG A 60 -9.53 -3.94 -8.37
N VAL A 61 -10.76 -3.42 -8.37
CA VAL A 61 -11.93 -4.16 -8.88
C VAL A 61 -12.71 -3.34 -9.91
N PRO A 62 -13.18 -3.95 -11.00
CA PRO A 62 -14.09 -3.29 -11.91
C PRO A 62 -15.43 -3.11 -11.19
N GLU A 63 -16.03 -1.93 -11.29
CA GLU A 63 -17.39 -1.69 -10.79
C GLU A 63 -18.36 -1.75 -11.97
N PRO A 64 -19.27 -2.74 -12.07
CA PRO A 64 -20.18 -2.85 -13.21
C PRO A 64 -21.10 -1.64 -13.39
N GLU A 65 -21.48 -0.99 -12.28
CA GLU A 65 -22.41 0.15 -12.30
C GLU A 65 -21.72 1.50 -12.51
N LYS A 66 -20.39 1.55 -12.44
CA LYS A 66 -19.62 2.79 -12.53
C LYS A 66 -18.52 2.66 -13.57
N PHE A 67 -18.32 3.67 -14.40
CA PHE A 67 -17.33 3.63 -15.48
C PHE A 67 -15.87 3.79 -15.01
N TYR A 68 -15.53 3.37 -13.79
CA TYR A 68 -14.19 3.47 -13.22
C TYR A 68 -13.83 2.25 -12.35
N VAL A 69 -12.54 2.00 -12.20
CA VAL A 69 -12.01 0.93 -11.34
C VAL A 69 -12.02 1.39 -9.88
N GLN A 70 -12.61 0.61 -8.99
CA GLN A 70 -12.61 0.87 -7.55
C GLN A 70 -11.36 0.34 -6.86
N VAL A 71 -11.08 0.91 -5.69
CA VAL A 71 -10.02 0.44 -4.79
C VAL A 71 -10.67 -0.12 -3.53
N ILE A 72 -10.24 -1.32 -3.14
CA ILE A 72 -10.55 -1.89 -1.82
C ILE A 72 -9.42 -1.47 -0.88
N ASP A 73 -9.63 -0.37 -0.15
CA ASP A 73 -8.60 0.29 0.66
C ASP A 73 -7.87 -0.68 1.61
N VAL A 74 -8.60 -1.60 2.24
CA VAL A 74 -8.03 -2.58 3.20
C VAL A 74 -7.05 -3.57 2.57
N LEU A 75 -7.15 -3.83 1.27
CA LEU A 75 -6.24 -4.72 0.54
C LEU A 75 -5.03 -3.97 -0.03
N CYS A 76 -5.11 -2.65 -0.16
CA CYS A 76 -4.08 -1.84 -0.78
C CYS A 76 -2.84 -1.71 0.12
N GLN A 77 -1.71 -2.29 -0.30
CA GLN A 77 -0.43 -2.17 0.42
C GLN A 77 0.37 -0.91 0.07
N GLY A 78 -0.19 0.03 -0.70
CA GLY A 78 0.49 1.29 -1.03
C GLY A 78 1.74 1.16 -1.92
N CYS A 79 1.84 0.13 -2.75
CA CYS A 79 3.06 -0.10 -3.57
C CYS A 79 3.20 0.83 -4.79
N GLY A 80 2.15 1.54 -5.20
CA GLY A 80 2.19 2.51 -6.31
C GLY A 80 2.19 1.94 -7.74
N ALA A 81 2.24 0.62 -7.94
CA ALA A 81 2.30 0.02 -9.30
C ALA A 81 1.16 0.46 -10.23
N CYS A 82 -0.06 0.54 -9.66
CA CYS A 82 -1.25 1.01 -10.37
C CYS A 82 -1.21 2.50 -10.76
N VAL A 83 -0.48 3.34 -10.01
CA VAL A 83 -0.26 4.75 -10.36
C VAL A 83 0.70 4.85 -11.54
N ALA A 84 1.79 4.09 -11.50
CA ALA A 84 2.81 4.08 -12.56
C ALA A 84 2.27 3.60 -13.91
N VAL A 85 1.38 2.60 -13.93
CA VAL A 85 0.85 2.04 -15.18
C VAL A 85 -0.33 2.84 -15.75
N CYS A 86 -1.01 3.69 -14.96
CA CYS A 86 -2.26 4.29 -15.39
C CYS A 86 -2.04 5.31 -16.54
N PRO A 87 -2.49 5.02 -17.77
CA PRO A 87 -2.18 5.87 -18.92
C PRO A 87 -2.89 7.24 -18.84
N ASN A 88 -4.07 7.27 -18.21
CA ASN A 88 -4.87 8.49 -18.07
C ASN A 88 -4.52 9.29 -16.80
N LYS A 89 -3.53 8.83 -16.01
CA LYS A 89 -3.16 9.43 -14.72
C LYS A 89 -4.34 9.56 -13.75
N ALA A 90 -5.29 8.62 -13.84
CA ALA A 90 -6.47 8.58 -12.99
C ALA A 90 -6.18 8.02 -11.60
N SER A 91 -5.11 7.23 -11.44
CA SER A 91 -4.69 6.67 -10.15
C SER A 91 -3.72 7.61 -9.44
N GLN A 92 -3.91 7.80 -8.14
CA GLN A 92 -3.02 8.58 -7.27
C GLN A 92 -2.75 7.80 -5.99
N GLN A 93 -1.55 7.93 -5.43
CA GLN A 93 -1.20 7.40 -4.11
C GLN A 93 -1.27 8.52 -3.07
N LYS A 94 -2.02 8.31 -1.98
CA LYS A 94 -2.14 9.28 -0.89
C LYS A 94 -0.80 9.47 -0.20
N GLY A 95 -0.41 10.72 0.08
CA GLY A 95 0.89 11.06 0.69
C GLY A 95 2.08 11.01 -0.27
N PHE A 96 1.83 10.77 -1.56
CA PHE A 96 2.78 10.86 -2.66
C PHE A 96 2.12 11.57 -3.85
N GLU A 97 1.35 12.61 -3.55
CA GLU A 97 0.72 13.45 -4.56
C GLU A 97 1.77 14.04 -5.50
N VAL A 98 1.43 14.16 -6.78
CA VAL A 98 2.36 14.66 -7.81
C VAL A 98 3.04 15.95 -7.39
N SER A 99 2.30 16.90 -6.80
CA SER A 99 2.84 18.16 -6.27
C SER A 99 3.86 17.98 -5.16
N GLN A 100 3.69 17.00 -4.27
CA GLN A 100 4.65 16.71 -3.21
C GLN A 100 5.92 16.10 -3.78
N VAL A 101 5.79 15.20 -4.77
CA VAL A 101 6.94 14.58 -5.43
C VAL A 101 7.76 15.63 -6.18
N TYR A 102 7.11 16.53 -6.93
CA TYR A 102 7.81 17.64 -7.57
C TYR A 102 8.43 18.60 -6.54
N GLY A 103 7.74 18.91 -5.44
CA GLY A 103 8.31 19.73 -4.37
C GLY A 103 9.59 19.13 -3.76
N MET A 104 9.68 17.80 -3.67
CA MET A 104 10.91 17.13 -3.26
C MET A 104 12.04 17.28 -4.30
N LEU A 105 11.72 17.29 -5.60
CA LEU A 105 12.72 17.51 -6.66
C LEU A 105 13.20 18.96 -6.69
N ASP A 106 12.27 19.92 -6.62
CA ASP A 106 12.58 21.35 -6.64
C ASP A 106 13.50 21.72 -5.47
N ALA A 107 13.25 21.16 -4.27
CA ALA A 107 14.09 21.38 -3.10
C ALA A 107 15.55 20.91 -3.26
N VAL A 108 15.81 19.94 -4.15
CA VAL A 108 17.18 19.48 -4.47
C VAL A 108 17.82 20.34 -5.56
N VAL A 109 17.03 20.95 -6.44
CA VAL A 109 17.53 21.78 -7.55
C VAL A 109 17.77 23.22 -7.11
N GLU A 110 16.95 23.74 -6.19
CA GLU A 110 17.01 25.13 -5.71
C GLU A 110 17.80 25.30 -4.39
N GLY A 111 18.22 24.20 -3.76
CA GLY A 111 19.04 24.17 -2.54
C GLY A 111 20.53 24.00 -2.80
#